data_AF-A0A374JMP1-F1
#
_entry.id   AF-A0A374JMP1-F1
#
_cell.length_a   1.000
_cell.length_b   1.000
_cell.length_c   1.000
_cell.angle_alpha   90.00
_cell.angle_beta   90.00
_cell.angle_gamma   90.00
#
_symmetry.space_group_name_H-M   'P 1'
#
loop_
_entity.id
_entity.type
_entity.pdbx_description
1 polymer ?
#
loop_
_entity_poly.entity_id
_entity_poly.type
_entity_poly.pdbx_seq_one_letter_code
_entity_poly.pdbx_strand_id
1 'polypeptide(L)'
;MEKKISDLEYSEIAAAINGYLNSEASIKQYVLSDLGSEVETIRKNWKGDASDKYIGKLESVYNDISNTCTALENLGVGMSREASNIYQNQ
;
A
#
# COMPACT_ATOMS: atom_id res chain seq x y z
N MET A 1 -26.38 -24.90 7.75
CA MET A 1 -25.89 -24.62 6.38
C MET A 1 -25.11 -23.33 6.46
N GLU A 2 -23.80 -23.39 6.25
CA GLU A 2 -23.02 -22.18 6.01
C GLU A 2 -23.61 -21.46 4.79
N LYS A 3 -23.82 -20.15 4.92
CA LYS A 3 -24.40 -19.33 3.86
C LYS A 3 -23.36 -19.27 2.74
N LYS A 4 -23.63 -19.93 1.62
CA LYS A 4 -22.81 -19.84 0.41
C LYS A 4 -22.97 -18.44 -0.18
N ILE A 5 -21.86 -17.77 -0.51
CA ILE A 5 -21.90 -16.48 -1.21
C ILE A 5 -22.24 -16.71 -2.69
N SER A 6 -23.10 -15.86 -3.24
CA SER A 6 -23.50 -15.86 -4.65
C SER A 6 -22.41 -15.26 -5.56
N ASP A 7 -22.53 -15.49 -6.88
CA ASP A 7 -21.65 -14.87 -7.88
C ASP A 7 -21.64 -13.34 -7.79
N LEU A 8 -22.81 -12.74 -7.51
CA LEU A 8 -22.94 -11.30 -7.35
C LEU A 8 -22.17 -10.81 -6.13
N GLU A 9 -22.36 -11.43 -4.97
CA GLU A 9 -21.66 -11.08 -3.73
C GLU A 9 -20.14 -11.26 -3.88
N TYR A 10 -19.70 -12.33 -4.54
CA TYR A 10 -18.28 -12.54 -4.82
C TYR A 10 -17.71 -11.44 -5.72
N SER A 11 -18.42 -11.06 -6.79
CA SER A 11 -17.99 -9.98 -7.68
C SER A 11 -17.90 -8.63 -6.96
N GLU A 12 -18.83 -8.33 -6.06
CA GLU A 12 -18.81 -7.09 -5.26
C GLU A 12 -17.61 -7.06 -4.30
N ILE A 13 -17.33 -8.19 -3.62
CA ILE A 13 -16.15 -8.34 -2.75
C ILE A 13 -14.86 -8.15 -3.54
N ALA A 14 -14.74 -8.82 -4.70
CA ALA A 14 -13.56 -8.71 -5.55
C ALA A 14 -13.34 -7.26 -6.05
N ALA A 15 -14.41 -6.56 -6.44
CA ALA A 15 -14.33 -5.16 -6.83
C ALA A 15 -13.86 -4.26 -5.68
N ALA A 16 -14.36 -4.48 -4.46
CA ALA A 16 -13.94 -3.73 -3.28
C ALA A 16 -12.45 -3.95 -2.96
N ILE A 17 -11.97 -5.20 -3.02
CA ILE A 17 -10.55 -5.53 -2.79
C ILE A 17 -9.66 -4.87 -3.85
N ASN A 18 -10.07 -4.91 -5.12
CA ASN A 18 -9.34 -4.23 -6.19
C ASN A 18 -9.31 -2.71 -5.99
N GLY A 19 -10.40 -2.08 -5.56
CA GLY A 19 -10.42 -0.66 -5.24
C GLY A 19 -9.44 -0.29 -4.12
N TYR A 20 -9.35 -1.13 -3.10
CA TYR A 20 -8.38 -1.02 -2.01
C TYR A 20 -6.92 -1.15 -2.52
N LEU A 21 -6.61 -2.19 -3.29
CA LEU A 21 -5.27 -2.41 -3.85
C LEU A 21 -4.84 -1.26 -4.80
N ASN A 22 -5.78 -0.72 -5.58
CA ASN A 22 -5.50 0.45 -6.41
C ASN A 22 -5.18 1.71 -5.59
N SER A 23 -5.82 1.87 -4.44
CA SER A 23 -5.54 2.98 -3.51
C SER A 23 -4.14 2.84 -2.90
N GLU A 24 -3.77 1.64 -2.50
CA GLU A 24 -2.42 1.30 -2.02
C GLU A 24 -1.35 1.57 -3.08
N ALA A 25 -1.57 1.11 -4.31
CA ALA A 25 -0.67 1.37 -5.43
C ALA A 25 -0.51 2.88 -5.71
N SER A 26 -1.59 3.66 -5.57
CA SER A 26 -1.54 5.11 -5.71
C SER A 26 -0.69 5.78 -4.62
N ILE A 27 -0.76 5.30 -3.37
CA ILE A 27 0.09 5.81 -2.29
C ILE A 27 1.56 5.53 -2.60
N LYS A 28 1.90 4.30 -3.03
CA LYS A 28 3.26 3.96 -3.47
C LYS A 28 3.72 4.86 -4.62
N GLN A 29 2.87 5.07 -5.62
CA GLN A 29 3.23 5.82 -6.82
C GLN A 29 3.46 7.30 -6.53
N TYR A 30 2.57 7.97 -5.80
CA TYR A 30 2.64 9.42 -5.61
C TYR A 30 3.47 9.78 -4.38
N VAL A 31 3.15 9.22 -3.21
CA VAL A 31 3.72 9.69 -1.95
C VAL A 31 5.18 9.26 -1.80
N LEU A 32 5.50 7.98 -2.07
CA LEU A 32 6.88 7.51 -1.96
C LEU A 32 7.77 8.13 -3.04
N SER A 33 7.27 8.26 -4.27
CA SER A 33 8.03 8.91 -5.36
C SER A 33 8.36 10.36 -5.03
N ASP A 34 7.38 11.14 -4.57
CA ASP A 34 7.59 12.55 -4.24
C ASP A 34 8.55 12.71 -3.06
N LEU A 35 8.41 11.90 -2.01
CA LEU A 35 9.33 11.90 -0.87
C LEU A 35 10.77 11.54 -1.28
N GLY A 36 10.94 10.52 -2.14
CA GLY A 36 12.24 10.12 -2.66
C GLY A 36 12.92 11.25 -3.46
N SER A 37 12.16 11.87 -4.36
CA SER A 37 12.64 13.00 -5.17
C SER A 37 13.03 14.21 -4.31
N GLU A 38 12.27 14.50 -3.25
CA GLU A 38 12.57 15.61 -2.34
C GLU A 38 13.85 15.34 -1.54
N VAL A 39 14.03 14.11 -1.03
CA VAL A 39 15.27 13.69 -0.36
C VAL A 39 16.48 13.87 -1.27
N GLU A 40 16.40 13.45 -2.53
CA GLU A 40 17.48 13.63 -3.51
C GLU A 40 17.77 15.12 -3.77
N THR A 41 16.72 15.93 -3.91
CA THR A 41 16.82 17.38 -4.15
C THR A 41 17.50 18.09 -3.00
N ILE A 42 17.09 17.82 -1.76
CA ILE A 42 17.70 18.41 -0.57
C ILE A 42 19.14 17.96 -0.44
N ARG A 43 19.40 16.65 -0.58
CA ARG A 43 20.75 16.09 -0.50
C ARG A 43 21.69 16.75 -1.50
N LYS A 44 21.22 17.14 -2.69
CA LYS A 44 22.03 17.83 -3.69
C LYS A 44 22.32 19.29 -3.32
N ASN A 45 21.33 20.01 -2.81
CA ASN A 45 21.36 21.47 -2.71
C ASN A 45 21.70 22.01 -1.31
N TRP A 46 21.50 21.22 -0.25
CA TRP A 46 21.76 21.62 1.13
C TRP A 46 22.66 20.60 1.82
N LYS A 47 23.84 21.05 2.27
CA LYS A 47 24.85 20.21 2.91
C LYS A 47 25.08 20.65 4.36
N GLY A 48 25.25 19.67 5.24
CA GLY A 48 25.64 19.85 6.64
C GLY A 48 24.71 19.13 7.63
N ASP A 49 25.08 19.13 8.90
CA ASP A 49 24.39 18.34 9.92
C ASP A 49 22.88 18.60 10.04
N ALA A 50 22.44 19.83 9.75
CA ALA A 50 21.03 20.18 9.76
C ALA A 50 20.25 19.50 8.61
N SER A 51 20.79 19.53 7.38
CA SER A 51 20.17 18.84 6.24
C SER A 51 20.18 17.34 6.45
N ASP A 52 21.26 16.78 7.01
CA ASP A 52 21.38 15.34 7.23
C ASP A 52 20.35 14.84 8.26
N LYS A 53 20.11 15.60 9.34
CA LYS A 53 19.04 15.32 10.30
C LYS A 53 17.65 15.40 9.68
N TYR A 54 17.42 16.39 8.81
CA TYR A 54 16.14 16.57 8.13
C TYR A 54 15.88 15.43 7.13
N ILE A 55 16.86 15.10 6.30
CA ILE A 55 16.82 13.95 5.37
C ILE A 55 16.55 12.66 6.14
N GLY A 56 17.24 12.40 7.25
CA GLY A 56 17.02 11.19 8.04
C GLY A 56 15.59 11.07 8.57
N LYS A 57 14.90 12.19 8.84
CA LYS A 57 13.48 12.16 9.20
C LYS A 57 12.59 11.85 7.99
N LEU A 58 12.88 12.41 6.83
CA LEU A 58 12.15 12.07 5.59
C LEU A 58 12.33 10.60 5.21
N GLU A 59 13.54 10.06 5.32
CA GLU A 59 13.82 8.65 5.05
C GLU A 59 13.10 7.72 6.04
N SER A 60 12.99 8.11 7.31
CA SER A 60 12.17 7.38 8.29
C SER A 60 10.71 7.34 7.87
N VAL A 61 10.13 8.48 7.49
CA VAL A 61 8.74 8.56 7.04
C VAL A 61 8.52 7.75 5.76
N TYR A 62 9.44 7.84 4.80
CA TYR A 62 9.43 7.02 3.59
C TYR A 62 9.35 5.52 3.94
N ASN A 63 10.21 5.06 4.86
CA ASN A 63 10.23 3.66 5.28
C ASN A 63 8.93 3.24 5.98
N ASP A 64 8.38 4.07 6.86
CA ASP A 64 7.12 3.79 7.56
C ASP A 64 5.95 3.65 6.57
N ILE A 65 5.89 4.53 5.56
CA ILE A 65 4.86 4.48 4.51
C ILE A 65 5.08 3.24 3.63
N SER A 66 6.32 2.94 3.23
CA SER A 66 6.63 1.77 2.41
C SER A 66 6.27 0.46 3.12
N ASN A 67 6.56 0.36 4.42
CA ASN A 67 6.18 -0.78 5.25
C ASN A 67 4.65 -0.90 5.37
N THR A 68 3.97 0.23 5.57
CA THR A 68 2.50 0.27 5.59
C THR A 68 1.90 -0.22 4.27
N CYS A 69 2.42 0.25 3.14
CA CYS A 69 1.97 -0.18 1.82
C CYS A 69 2.17 -1.68 1.60
N THR A 70 3.31 -2.23 2.01
CA THR A 70 3.57 -3.68 1.99
C THR A 70 2.57 -4.46 2.85
N ALA A 71 2.25 -3.96 4.05
CA ALA A 71 1.26 -4.59 4.91
C ALA A 71 -0.15 -4.56 4.28
N LEU A 72 -0.51 -3.44 3.65
CA LEU A 72 -1.79 -3.27 2.96
C LEU A 72 -1.91 -4.23 1.76
N GLU A 73 -0.87 -4.32 0.93
CA GLU A 73 -0.81 -5.26 -0.20
C GLU A 73 -1.04 -6.71 0.27
N ASN A 74 -0.32 -7.14 1.32
CA ASN A 74 -0.48 -8.47 1.90
C ASN A 74 -1.89 -8.75 2.42
N LEU A 75 -2.52 -7.74 3.06
CA LEU A 75 -3.91 -7.83 3.50
C LEU A 75 -4.87 -8.01 2.31
N GLY A 76 -4.73 -7.21 1.26
CA GLY A 76 -5.57 -7.31 0.06
C GLY A 76 -5.43 -8.65 -0.67
N VAL A 77 -4.22 -9.19 -0.75
CA VAL A 77 -3.95 -10.54 -1.28
C VAL A 77 -4.60 -11.61 -0.39
N GLY A 78 -4.49 -11.47 0.94
CA GLY A 78 -5.12 -12.37 1.91
C GLY A 78 -6.65 -12.39 1.77
N MET A 79 -7.27 -11.21 1.71
CA MET A 79 -8.71 -11.05 1.51
C MET A 79 -9.16 -11.68 0.18
N SER A 80 -8.39 -11.50 -0.89
CA SER A 80 -8.69 -12.11 -2.20
C SER A 80 -8.70 -13.63 -2.12
N ARG A 81 -7.71 -14.21 -1.42
CA ARG A 81 -7.60 -15.65 -1.22
C ARG A 81 -8.75 -16.19 -0.39
N GLU A 82 -9.11 -15.51 0.70
CA GLU A 82 -10.22 -15.90 1.55
C GLU A 82 -11.56 -15.87 0.81
N ALA A 83 -11.83 -14.77 0.09
CA ALA A 83 -13.04 -14.65 -0.74
C ALA A 83 -13.12 -15.77 -1.78
N SER A 84 -12.00 -16.09 -2.45
CA SER A 84 -11.92 -17.20 -3.41
C SER A 84 -12.18 -18.55 -2.75
N ASN A 85 -11.64 -18.81 -1.56
CA ASN A 85 -11.86 -20.06 -0.85
C ASN A 85 -13.33 -20.26 -0.46
N ILE A 86 -13.99 -19.19 0.03
CA ILE A 86 -15.41 -19.23 0.40
C ILE A 86 -16.28 -19.46 -0.85
N TYR A 87 -15.90 -18.85 -1.99
CA TYR A 87 -16.61 -19.02 -3.26
C TYR A 87 -16.40 -20.41 -3.89
N GLN A 88 -15.18 -20.96 -3.86
CA GLN A 88 -14.85 -22.22 -4.53
C GLN A 88 -15.23 -23.47 -3.72
N ASN A 89 -15.22 -23.40 -2.39
CA ASN A 89 -15.64 -24.52 -1.53
C ASN A 89 -17.17 -24.62 -1.39
N GLN A 90 -17.90 -24.18 -2.42
CA GLN A 90 -19.34 -24.40 -2.59
C GLN A 90 -19.66 -25.89 -2.71
#